data_AF-A0A5C0XQ42-F1
#
_entry.id   AF-A0A5C0XQ42-F1
#
_cell.length_a   1.000
_cell.length_b   1.000
_cell.length_c   1.000
_cell.angle_alpha   90.00
_cell.angle_beta   90.00
_cell.angle_gamma   90.00
#
_symmetry.space_group_name_H-M   'P 1'
#
loop_
_entity.id
_entity.type
_entity.pdbx_description
1 polymer ?
#
loop_
_entity_poly.entity_id
_entity_poly.type
_entity_poly.pdbx_seq_one_letter_code
_entity_poly.pdbx_strand_id
1 'polypeptide(L)'
;MIDEVRELGIYTAYNANVDAIVNLNAEIIQRLIEEFGPDKIKRRLEEYPREINEPLDFVARLVHALKTGKPMAVPLVNEELHQWFDKTFKYDTERIGGQAGIIANILVGLKVKKVIAYTPFLPKRLAELFKEGILYPVVEEDKLVLKPIQSAYREGDPLKVNRIFEFRKGTRFKLGDEVIEVPHSGRFIVSSRFESISRIETKDELRKFLPEIGEMVDGAILSGYQGIRLQYSDGKDANYYLRRAKEDIRLLKKNKDIKIHVEFASIQDRRLRKKVVNNIFPMVDSVGMDEAEIAYILSVLGYSDLADRIFMYNRIEDAILGGMIILDELNFEILQVHTIYYLMYITHRDNPLSEEELMRSLDFGTILAATRASLGDINDPRDVKVGMSVPYNERSEYIKLRFEEAKRKLRLKEYKVVIVPTRLVPNPVSTVGLGDTISTGTFLSYLSLLRRHQ
;
A
#
# COMPACT_ATOMS: atom_id res chain seq x y z
N MET A 1 12.12 -19.90 -9.61
CA MET A 1 11.51 -18.74 -8.91
C MET A 1 10.17 -19.07 -8.28
N ILE A 2 9.07 -19.28 -9.03
CA ILE A 2 7.73 -19.49 -8.41
C ILE A 2 7.71 -20.66 -7.40
N ASP A 3 8.38 -21.77 -7.72
CA ASP A 3 8.43 -22.92 -6.80
C ASP A 3 9.30 -22.65 -5.56
N GLU A 4 10.30 -21.78 -5.67
CA GLU A 4 11.19 -21.44 -4.55
C GLU A 4 10.53 -20.47 -3.56
N VAL A 5 9.78 -19.49 -4.07
CA VAL A 5 9.05 -18.53 -3.20
C VAL A 5 7.90 -19.21 -2.46
N ARG A 6 7.39 -20.31 -3.01
CA ARG A 6 6.32 -21.11 -2.39
C ARG A 6 6.78 -21.83 -1.13
N GLU A 7 8.07 -22.10 -0.98
CA GLU A 7 8.64 -22.74 0.21
C GLU A 7 8.90 -21.78 1.38
N LEU A 8 8.50 -20.50 1.25
CA LEU A 8 8.64 -19.49 2.29
C LEU A 8 7.46 -19.50 3.27
N GLY A 9 7.72 -19.08 4.51
CA GLY A 9 6.71 -18.59 5.44
C GLY A 9 6.78 -17.07 5.54
N ILE A 10 5.65 -16.37 5.51
CA ILE A 10 5.63 -14.90 5.55
C ILE A 10 4.62 -14.39 6.58
N TYR A 11 5.05 -13.41 7.37
CA TYR A 11 4.20 -12.63 8.25
C TYR A 11 3.84 -11.29 7.60
N THR A 12 2.58 -10.84 7.68
CA THR A 12 2.17 -9.51 7.19
C THR A 12 1.44 -8.73 8.27
N ALA A 13 1.74 -7.45 8.40
CA ALA A 13 1.08 -6.54 9.33
C ALA A 13 1.19 -5.09 8.82
N TYR A 14 0.42 -4.11 9.28
CA TYR A 14 -0.67 -4.18 10.26
C TYR A 14 -2.03 -3.86 9.66
N ASN A 15 -2.07 -3.25 8.46
CA ASN A 15 -3.29 -2.67 7.93
C ASN A 15 -4.01 -3.59 6.95
N ALA A 16 -5.23 -3.94 7.32
CA ALA A 16 -6.24 -4.47 6.43
C ALA A 16 -7.51 -3.63 6.57
N ASN A 17 -8.26 -3.48 5.49
CA ASN A 17 -9.54 -2.76 5.47
C ASN A 17 -10.45 -3.30 4.37
N VAL A 18 -11.71 -2.87 4.41
CA VAL A 18 -12.64 -3.08 3.28
C VAL A 18 -12.43 -1.93 2.30
N ASP A 19 -12.21 -2.24 1.02
CA ASP A 19 -12.38 -1.28 -0.08
C ASP A 19 -13.73 -1.57 -0.74
N ALA A 20 -14.73 -0.74 -0.44
CA ALA A 20 -16.09 -0.87 -0.94
C ALA A 20 -16.30 0.03 -2.16
N ILE A 21 -16.66 -0.56 -3.29
CA ILE A 21 -16.80 0.14 -4.57
C ILE A 21 -18.28 0.43 -4.86
N VAL A 22 -18.55 1.66 -5.29
CA VAL A 22 -19.85 2.12 -5.79
C VAL A 22 -19.67 2.64 -7.21
N ASN A 23 -20.35 2.03 -8.17
CA ASN A 23 -20.45 2.52 -9.54
C ASN A 23 -21.51 3.62 -9.61
N LEU A 24 -21.08 4.87 -9.69
CA LEU A 24 -21.99 6.00 -9.78
C LEU A 24 -22.65 6.06 -11.16
N ASN A 25 -23.97 5.95 -11.16
CA ASN A 25 -24.81 6.26 -12.30
C ASN A 25 -25.52 7.62 -12.10
N ALA A 26 -26.16 8.12 -13.16
CA ALA A 26 -26.86 9.40 -13.10
C ALA A 26 -27.95 9.45 -12.01
N GLU A 27 -28.66 8.34 -11.79
CA GLU A 27 -29.74 8.25 -10.80
C GLU A 27 -29.24 8.38 -9.37
N ILE A 28 -28.13 7.71 -9.02
CA ILE A 28 -27.50 7.80 -7.70
C ILE A 28 -27.04 9.23 -7.45
N ILE A 29 -26.36 9.84 -8.43
CA ILE A 29 -25.86 11.22 -8.32
C ILE A 29 -27.03 12.19 -8.14
N GLN A 30 -28.06 12.06 -8.97
CA GLN A 30 -29.22 12.94 -8.96
C GLN A 30 -29.98 12.87 -7.63
N ARG A 31 -30.16 11.65 -7.09
CA ARG A 31 -30.81 11.44 -5.78
C ARG A 31 -30.06 12.14 -4.65
N LEU A 32 -28.73 12.04 -4.62
CA LEU A 32 -27.91 12.74 -3.63
C LEU A 32 -28.09 14.27 -3.74
N ILE A 33 -28.15 14.81 -4.96
CA ILE A 33 -28.32 16.26 -5.14
C ILE A 33 -29.70 16.73 -4.64
N GLU A 34 -30.74 15.94 -4.92
CA GLU A 34 -32.11 16.23 -4.50
C GLU A 34 -32.29 16.16 -2.98
N GLU A 35 -31.64 15.21 -2.31
CA GLU A 35 -31.68 15.04 -0.85
C GLU A 35 -31.16 16.29 -0.11
N PHE A 36 -30.04 16.86 -0.56
CA PHE A 36 -29.41 18.00 0.12
C PHE A 36 -29.84 19.37 -0.43
N GLY A 37 -30.30 19.43 -1.67
CA GLY A 37 -30.70 20.65 -2.36
C GLY A 37 -29.50 21.42 -2.96
N PRO A 38 -29.66 21.97 -4.18
CA PRO A 38 -28.55 22.51 -4.97
C PRO A 38 -27.87 23.72 -4.33
N ASP A 39 -28.61 24.62 -3.67
CA ASP A 39 -28.03 25.84 -3.08
C ASP A 39 -27.16 25.54 -1.86
N LYS A 40 -27.47 24.49 -1.09
CA LYS A 40 -26.61 24.03 0.02
C LYS A 40 -25.32 23.40 -0.52
N ILE A 41 -25.43 22.58 -1.56
CA ILE A 41 -24.28 21.95 -2.21
C ILE A 41 -23.35 23.01 -2.82
N LYS A 42 -23.89 24.02 -3.51
CA LYS A 42 -23.10 25.13 -4.09
C LYS A 42 -22.33 25.92 -3.03
N ARG A 43 -22.97 26.28 -1.92
CA ARG A 43 -22.28 26.93 -0.79
C ARG A 43 -21.17 26.06 -0.21
N ARG A 44 -21.43 24.76 0.04
CA ARG A 44 -20.40 23.85 0.56
C ARG A 44 -19.26 23.59 -0.43
N LEU A 45 -19.53 23.64 -1.74
CA LEU A 45 -18.51 23.56 -2.79
C LEU A 45 -17.52 24.74 -2.71
N GLU A 46 -18.02 25.95 -2.44
CA GLU A 46 -17.20 27.16 -2.26
C GLU A 46 -16.33 27.08 -1.01
N GLU A 47 -16.87 26.55 0.10
CA GLU A 47 -16.12 26.30 1.35
C GLU A 47 -15.01 25.24 1.17
N TYR A 48 -15.20 24.30 0.24
CA TYR A 48 -14.23 23.28 -0.14
C TYR A 48 -13.68 22.45 1.05
N PRO A 49 -14.54 21.70 1.76
CA PRO A 49 -14.17 20.99 2.98
C PRO A 49 -13.07 19.97 2.69
N ARG A 50 -11.98 19.99 3.46
CA ARG A 50 -10.82 19.09 3.26
C ARG A 50 -10.99 17.72 3.90
N GLU A 51 -12.01 17.55 4.72
CA GLU A 51 -12.37 16.33 5.44
C GLU A 51 -13.90 16.19 5.42
N ILE A 52 -14.41 14.97 5.58
CA ILE A 52 -15.85 14.68 5.64
C ILE A 52 -16.23 14.47 7.11
N ASN A 53 -17.00 15.41 7.66
CA ASN A 53 -17.57 15.35 9.02
C ASN A 53 -19.09 15.13 8.99
N GLU A 54 -19.75 15.56 7.92
CA GLU A 54 -21.18 15.34 7.67
C GLU A 54 -21.46 14.94 6.21
N PRO A 55 -22.64 14.37 5.89
CA PRO A 55 -22.96 13.92 4.53
C PRO A 55 -22.85 15.01 3.45
N LEU A 56 -23.15 16.27 3.79
CA LEU A 56 -23.08 17.39 2.85
C LEU A 56 -21.64 17.66 2.39
N ASP A 57 -20.63 17.45 3.25
CA ASP A 57 -19.22 17.55 2.87
C ASP A 57 -18.88 16.56 1.76
N PHE A 58 -19.34 15.31 1.93
CA PHE A 58 -19.15 14.26 0.96
C PHE A 58 -19.80 14.62 -0.38
N VAL A 59 -21.08 15.02 -0.37
CA VAL A 59 -21.81 15.34 -1.61
C VAL A 59 -21.16 16.50 -2.34
N ALA A 60 -20.77 17.57 -1.65
CA ALA A 60 -20.08 18.70 -2.26
C ALA A 60 -18.74 18.27 -2.91
N ARG A 61 -17.90 17.52 -2.18
CA ARG A 61 -16.61 17.09 -2.71
C ARG A 61 -16.74 16.07 -3.84
N LEU A 62 -17.77 15.22 -3.81
CA LEU A 62 -18.09 14.32 -4.90
C LEU A 62 -18.52 15.11 -6.16
N VAL A 63 -19.43 16.06 -6.02
CA VAL A 63 -19.88 16.91 -7.15
C VAL A 63 -18.70 17.68 -7.76
N HIS A 64 -17.77 18.16 -6.95
CA HIS A 64 -16.54 18.78 -7.47
C HIS A 64 -15.70 17.81 -8.31
N ALA A 65 -15.51 16.58 -7.83
CA ALA A 65 -14.76 15.55 -8.56
C ALA A 65 -15.45 15.19 -9.89
N LEU A 66 -16.79 15.07 -9.89
CA LEU A 66 -17.60 14.82 -11.08
C LEU A 66 -17.50 15.97 -12.09
N LYS A 67 -17.62 17.23 -11.63
CA LYS A 67 -17.56 18.43 -12.48
C LYS A 67 -16.19 18.62 -13.13
N THR A 68 -15.11 18.26 -12.42
CA THR A 68 -13.74 18.40 -12.93
C THR A 68 -13.22 17.15 -13.65
N GLY A 69 -13.86 16.00 -13.45
CA GLY A 69 -13.38 14.69 -13.90
C GLY A 69 -12.05 14.27 -13.25
N LYS A 70 -11.64 14.90 -12.16
CA LYS A 70 -10.35 14.62 -11.50
C LYS A 70 -10.54 13.58 -10.39
N PRO A 71 -9.70 12.53 -10.34
CA PRO A 71 -9.67 11.63 -9.19
C PRO A 71 -9.33 12.39 -7.90
N MET A 72 -10.00 12.07 -6.80
CA MET A 72 -9.73 12.70 -5.50
C MET A 72 -9.83 11.68 -4.37
N ALA A 73 -9.15 11.99 -3.26
CA ALA A 73 -9.33 11.30 -1.99
C ALA A 73 -9.62 12.31 -0.89
N VAL A 74 -10.61 12.04 -0.04
CA VAL A 74 -11.00 12.89 1.09
C VAL A 74 -11.17 12.02 2.33
N PRO A 75 -10.56 12.39 3.48
CA PRO A 75 -10.67 11.61 4.70
C PRO A 75 -12.05 11.73 5.34
N LEU A 76 -12.60 10.60 5.78
CA LEU A 76 -13.76 10.52 6.66
C LEU A 76 -13.27 10.48 8.11
N VAL A 77 -13.59 11.52 8.87
CA VAL A 77 -13.10 11.67 10.26
C VAL A 77 -14.18 11.44 11.31
N ASN A 78 -15.45 11.40 10.89
CA ASN A 78 -16.59 11.04 11.74
C ASN A 78 -16.97 9.56 11.53
N GLU A 79 -16.79 8.73 12.55
CA GLU A 79 -17.08 7.28 12.52
C GLU A 79 -18.58 6.98 12.39
N GLU A 80 -19.46 7.84 12.91
CA GLU A 80 -20.92 7.64 12.88
C GLU A 80 -21.48 7.65 11.45
N LEU A 81 -20.79 8.32 10.53
CA LEU A 81 -21.18 8.37 9.10
C LEU A 81 -21.06 7.04 8.39
N HIS A 82 -20.44 6.02 8.99
CA HIS A 82 -20.51 4.66 8.45
C HIS A 82 -21.94 4.20 8.22
N GLN A 83 -22.83 4.47 9.18
CA GLN A 83 -24.23 4.08 9.05
C GLN A 83 -24.94 4.84 7.93
N TRP A 84 -24.61 6.12 7.73
CA TRP A 84 -25.17 6.89 6.62
C TRP A 84 -24.73 6.31 5.29
N PHE A 85 -23.42 6.08 5.09
CA PHE A 85 -22.94 5.50 3.83
C PHE A 85 -23.53 4.10 3.55
N ASP A 86 -23.58 3.22 4.56
CA ASP A 86 -24.09 1.85 4.39
C ASP A 86 -25.62 1.82 4.13
N LYS A 87 -26.36 2.84 4.56
CA LYS A 87 -27.79 3.02 4.24
C LYS A 87 -28.00 3.66 2.86
N THR A 88 -27.15 4.61 2.48
CA THR A 88 -27.30 5.41 1.25
C THR A 88 -26.83 4.65 0.01
N PHE A 89 -25.78 3.84 0.12
CA PHE A 89 -25.16 3.16 -1.01
C PHE A 89 -25.26 1.64 -0.90
N LYS A 90 -25.67 1.01 -1.99
CA LYS A 90 -25.39 -0.40 -2.23
C LYS A 90 -24.00 -0.51 -2.85
N TYR A 91 -23.11 -1.26 -2.21
CA TYR A 91 -21.79 -1.54 -2.75
C TYR A 91 -21.89 -2.60 -3.86
N ASP A 92 -21.34 -2.30 -5.02
CA ASP A 92 -21.29 -3.23 -6.15
C ASP A 92 -20.31 -4.38 -5.88
N THR A 93 -19.18 -4.03 -5.28
CA THR A 93 -18.10 -4.95 -4.96
C THR A 93 -17.44 -4.53 -3.66
N GLU A 94 -17.15 -5.50 -2.80
CA GLU A 94 -16.23 -5.33 -1.68
C GLU A 94 -15.01 -6.21 -1.90
N ARG A 95 -13.83 -5.66 -1.62
CA ARG A 95 -12.58 -6.39 -1.70
C ARG A 95 -11.68 -6.03 -0.53
N ILE A 96 -10.72 -6.91 -0.27
CA ILE A 96 -9.66 -6.59 0.68
C ILE A 96 -8.87 -5.37 0.21
N GLY A 97 -8.64 -4.45 1.13
CA GLY A 97 -7.78 -3.29 0.98
C GLY A 97 -6.75 -3.24 2.11
N GLY A 98 -5.85 -2.27 2.02
CA GLY A 98 -4.70 -2.16 2.92
C GLY A 98 -3.58 -3.13 2.55
N GLN A 99 -2.35 -2.64 2.60
CA GLN A 99 -1.15 -3.36 2.17
C GLN A 99 -1.08 -4.76 2.77
N ALA A 100 -1.13 -4.91 4.09
CA ALA A 100 -0.99 -6.22 4.73
C ALA A 100 -2.07 -7.22 4.30
N GLY A 101 -3.31 -6.74 4.10
CA GLY A 101 -4.44 -7.56 3.62
C GLY A 101 -4.30 -7.98 2.16
N ILE A 102 -3.98 -7.03 1.27
CA ILE A 102 -3.73 -7.29 -0.15
C ILE A 102 -2.58 -8.29 -0.33
N ILE A 103 -1.46 -8.05 0.36
CA ILE A 103 -0.27 -8.90 0.31
C ILE A 103 -0.59 -10.31 0.80
N ALA A 104 -1.32 -10.46 1.92
CA ALA A 104 -1.71 -11.78 2.41
C ALA A 104 -2.54 -12.58 1.39
N ASN A 105 -3.49 -11.93 0.71
CA ASN A 105 -4.28 -12.57 -0.35
C ASN A 105 -3.42 -12.95 -1.58
N ILE A 106 -2.42 -12.13 -1.94
CA ILE A 106 -1.48 -12.45 -3.02
C ILE A 106 -0.64 -13.68 -2.64
N LEU A 107 -0.09 -13.71 -1.43
CA LEU A 107 0.76 -14.81 -0.96
C LEU A 107 0.05 -16.15 -1.02
N VAL A 108 -1.22 -16.20 -0.62
CA VAL A 108 -2.00 -17.44 -0.70
C VAL A 108 -2.42 -17.78 -2.12
N GLY A 109 -2.70 -16.79 -2.97
CA GLY A 109 -2.88 -17.00 -4.41
C GLY A 109 -1.67 -17.66 -5.07
N LEU A 110 -0.47 -17.30 -4.63
CA LEU A 110 0.79 -17.93 -5.04
C LEU A 110 1.06 -19.29 -4.35
N LYS A 111 0.20 -19.72 -3.42
CA LYS A 111 0.36 -20.94 -2.62
C LYS A 111 1.68 -20.98 -1.84
N VAL A 112 2.04 -19.85 -1.23
CA VAL A 112 3.15 -19.77 -0.25
C VAL A 112 2.82 -20.65 0.95
N LYS A 113 3.80 -21.43 1.41
CA LYS A 113 3.67 -22.52 2.39
C LYS A 113 3.00 -22.08 3.69
N LYS A 114 3.31 -20.88 4.17
CA LYS A 114 2.69 -20.32 5.36
C LYS A 114 2.49 -18.82 5.22
N VAL A 115 1.27 -18.34 5.48
CA VAL A 115 0.94 -16.93 5.49
C VAL A 115 0.26 -16.61 6.81
N ILE A 116 0.90 -15.77 7.62
CA ILE A 116 0.33 -15.27 8.88
C ILE A 116 0.06 -13.78 8.68
N ALA A 117 -1.19 -13.36 8.75
CA ALA A 117 -1.57 -11.96 8.67
C ALA A 117 -2.02 -11.46 10.04
N TYR A 118 -1.64 -10.23 10.38
CA TYR A 118 -2.08 -9.57 11.61
C TYR A 118 -2.59 -8.16 11.32
N THR A 119 -3.73 -7.85 11.93
CA THR A 119 -4.32 -6.52 12.04
C THR A 119 -4.89 -6.38 13.46
N PRO A 120 -4.72 -5.22 14.12
CA PRO A 120 -5.30 -4.98 15.44
C PRO A 120 -6.84 -4.99 15.42
N PHE A 121 -7.45 -4.77 14.25
CA PHE A 121 -8.89 -4.73 14.05
C PHE A 121 -9.29 -5.81 13.04
N LEU A 122 -10.08 -6.78 13.47
CA LEU A 122 -10.56 -7.89 12.65
C LEU A 122 -12.04 -8.15 12.92
N PRO A 123 -12.94 -7.24 12.52
CA PRO A 123 -14.38 -7.51 12.52
C PRO A 123 -14.73 -8.58 11.47
N LYS A 124 -15.88 -9.24 11.66
CA LYS A 124 -16.34 -10.33 10.78
C LYS A 124 -16.34 -9.97 9.29
N ARG A 125 -16.90 -8.81 8.93
CA ARG A 125 -16.94 -8.33 7.53
C ARG A 125 -15.55 -8.19 6.90
N LEU A 126 -14.51 -7.88 7.69
CA LEU A 126 -13.13 -7.82 7.18
C LEU A 126 -12.52 -9.21 7.08
N ALA A 127 -12.72 -10.06 8.10
CA ALA A 127 -12.21 -11.42 8.12
C ALA A 127 -12.69 -12.25 6.91
N GLU A 128 -13.94 -12.06 6.48
CA GLU A 128 -14.56 -12.75 5.34
C GLU A 128 -13.94 -12.37 3.97
N LEU A 129 -13.22 -11.25 3.86
CA LEU A 129 -12.58 -10.82 2.60
C LEU A 129 -11.17 -11.41 2.39
N PHE A 130 -10.61 -12.05 3.41
CA PHE A 130 -9.35 -12.76 3.29
C PHE A 130 -9.55 -14.11 2.59
N LYS A 131 -8.59 -14.51 1.75
CA LYS A 131 -8.60 -15.82 1.09
C LYS A 131 -8.36 -16.96 2.08
N GLU A 132 -8.97 -18.11 1.81
CA GLU A 132 -8.73 -19.34 2.58
C GLU A 132 -7.25 -19.71 2.57
N GLY A 133 -6.69 -20.13 3.71
CA GLY A 133 -5.27 -20.48 3.87
C GLY A 133 -4.43 -19.42 4.59
N ILE A 134 -4.99 -18.22 4.82
CA ILE A 134 -4.36 -17.18 5.66
C ILE A 134 -4.61 -17.51 7.14
N LEU A 135 -3.53 -17.51 7.92
CA LEU A 135 -3.57 -17.72 9.36
C LEU A 135 -3.57 -16.38 10.10
N TYR A 136 -4.26 -16.33 11.23
CA TYR A 136 -4.25 -15.20 12.16
C TYR A 136 -3.82 -15.70 13.55
N PRO A 137 -2.88 -15.00 14.21
CA PRO A 137 -2.42 -15.37 15.54
C PRO A 137 -3.41 -14.94 16.61
N VAL A 138 -3.84 -15.88 17.44
CA VAL A 138 -4.68 -15.65 18.63
C VAL A 138 -3.99 -16.19 19.87
N VAL A 139 -4.39 -15.70 21.04
CA VAL A 139 -3.90 -16.18 22.34
C VAL A 139 -5.04 -16.90 23.04
N GLU A 140 -4.87 -18.20 23.30
CA GLU A 140 -5.82 -19.04 24.02
C GLU A 140 -5.10 -19.70 25.19
N GLU A 141 -5.63 -19.55 26.41
CA GLU A 141 -5.02 -20.12 27.63
C GLU A 141 -3.52 -19.81 27.77
N ASP A 142 -3.15 -18.56 27.44
CA ASP A 142 -1.77 -18.07 27.46
C ASP A 142 -0.81 -18.77 26.48
N LYS A 143 -1.34 -19.33 25.40
CA LYS A 143 -0.56 -19.94 24.31
C LYS A 143 -0.89 -19.33 22.97
N LEU A 144 0.12 -19.24 22.10
CA LEU A 144 -0.08 -18.85 20.70
C LEU A 144 -0.82 -19.96 19.95
N VAL A 145 -1.93 -19.60 19.29
CA VAL A 145 -2.66 -20.49 18.39
C VAL A 145 -2.83 -19.76 17.05
N LEU A 146 -2.55 -20.46 15.95
CA LEU A 146 -2.80 -19.95 14.60
C LEU A 146 -4.14 -20.49 14.09
N LYS A 147 -5.10 -19.62 13.84
CA LYS A 147 -6.41 -19.97 13.31
C LYS A 147 -6.59 -19.49 11.87
N PRO A 148 -7.45 -20.12 11.06
CA PRO A 148 -7.92 -19.50 9.82
C PRO A 148 -8.45 -18.09 10.11
N ILE A 149 -7.98 -17.08 9.37
CA ILE A 149 -8.30 -15.68 9.67
C ILE A 149 -9.81 -15.39 9.60
N GLN A 150 -10.54 -16.13 8.75
CA GLN A 150 -12.00 -16.02 8.59
C GLN A 150 -12.76 -16.40 9.87
N SER A 151 -12.18 -17.20 10.76
CA SER A 151 -12.81 -17.63 12.02
C SER A 151 -12.20 -16.97 13.27
N ALA A 152 -11.19 -16.12 13.08
CA ALA A 152 -10.48 -15.42 14.17
C ALA A 152 -11.03 -14.01 14.45
N TYR A 153 -12.17 -13.65 13.86
CA TYR A 153 -12.77 -12.32 14.02
C TYR A 153 -13.21 -12.05 15.46
N ARG A 154 -13.27 -10.78 15.81
CA ARG A 154 -13.80 -10.30 17.09
C ARG A 154 -15.02 -9.44 16.84
N GLU A 155 -16.12 -9.77 17.49
CA GLU A 155 -17.31 -8.94 17.48
C GLU A 155 -17.02 -7.59 18.16
N GLY A 156 -17.49 -6.50 17.55
CA GLY A 156 -17.27 -5.14 18.05
C GLY A 156 -15.91 -4.51 17.72
N ASP A 157 -14.99 -5.21 17.05
CA ASP A 157 -13.77 -4.57 16.54
C ASP A 157 -14.13 -3.44 15.54
N PRO A 158 -13.44 -2.28 15.56
CA PRO A 158 -13.65 -1.20 14.61
C PRO A 158 -13.51 -1.65 13.15
N LEU A 159 -14.41 -1.18 12.28
CA LEU A 159 -14.37 -1.50 10.86
C LEU A 159 -13.82 -0.33 10.05
N LYS A 160 -12.63 -0.51 9.48
CA LYS A 160 -12.09 0.42 8.49
C LYS A 160 -12.66 0.12 7.11
N VAL A 161 -13.44 1.05 6.55
CA VAL A 161 -13.96 0.97 5.17
C VAL A 161 -13.50 2.18 4.36
N ASN A 162 -12.69 1.98 3.33
CA ASN A 162 -12.55 3.02 2.30
C ASN A 162 -13.63 2.82 1.26
N ARG A 163 -14.29 3.90 0.85
CA ARG A 163 -15.35 3.86 -0.16
C ARG A 163 -14.84 4.49 -1.44
N ILE A 164 -14.94 3.76 -2.53
CA ILE A 164 -14.44 4.15 -3.85
C ILE A 164 -15.66 4.37 -4.74
N PHE A 165 -15.90 5.61 -5.12
CA PHE A 165 -17.00 5.99 -5.99
C PHE A 165 -16.48 6.16 -7.42
N GLU A 166 -16.73 5.18 -8.28
CA GLU A 166 -16.29 5.19 -9.67
C GLU A 166 -17.31 5.91 -10.54
N PHE A 167 -16.84 6.83 -11.37
CA PHE A 167 -17.67 7.60 -12.29
C PHE A 167 -17.14 7.52 -13.72
N ARG A 168 -18.04 7.61 -14.69
CA ARG A 168 -17.73 7.46 -16.10
C ARG A 168 -17.87 8.78 -16.85
N LYS A 169 -16.99 9.00 -17.83
CA LYS A 169 -17.13 10.09 -18.80
C LYS A 169 -18.51 10.05 -19.46
N GLY A 170 -19.13 11.22 -19.63
CA GLY A 170 -20.42 11.37 -20.29
C GLY A 170 -21.63 11.16 -19.37
N THR A 171 -21.44 10.76 -18.11
CA THR A 171 -22.54 10.77 -17.13
C THR A 171 -23.04 12.20 -16.93
N ARG A 172 -24.36 12.39 -17.04
CA ARG A 172 -25.02 13.70 -16.91
C ARG A 172 -25.95 13.74 -15.70
N PHE A 173 -25.97 14.88 -15.00
CA PHE A 173 -26.86 15.14 -13.86
C PHE A 173 -27.14 16.65 -13.75
N LYS A 174 -28.12 17.03 -12.93
CA LYS A 174 -28.50 18.44 -12.71
C LYS A 174 -28.11 18.92 -11.31
N LEU A 175 -27.48 20.10 -11.23
CA LEU A 175 -27.23 20.82 -9.99
C LEU A 175 -28.03 22.12 -9.98
N GLY A 176 -29.30 22.03 -9.59
CA GLY A 176 -30.30 23.08 -9.85
C GLY A 176 -30.60 23.11 -11.34
N ASP A 177 -30.50 24.28 -11.96
CA ASP A 177 -30.72 24.43 -13.41
C ASP A 177 -29.48 24.12 -14.27
N GLU A 178 -28.30 23.95 -13.65
CA GLU A 178 -27.05 23.62 -14.36
C GLU A 178 -27.01 22.13 -14.71
N VAL A 179 -26.92 21.80 -16.00
CA VAL A 179 -26.63 20.43 -16.46
C VAL A 179 -25.11 20.23 -16.49
N ILE A 180 -24.63 19.26 -15.72
CA ILE A 180 -23.21 18.90 -15.64
C ILE A 180 -23.00 17.58 -16.38
N GLU A 181 -21.98 17.52 -17.22
CA GLU A 181 -21.47 16.31 -17.84
C GLU A 181 -20.07 16.01 -17.33
N VAL A 182 -19.84 14.77 -16.88
CA VAL A 182 -18.54 14.32 -16.38
C VAL A 182 -17.53 14.26 -17.55
N PRO A 183 -16.41 15.01 -17.52
CA PRO A 183 -15.52 15.12 -18.67
C PRO A 183 -14.58 13.92 -18.85
N HIS A 184 -14.24 13.23 -17.75
CA HIS A 184 -13.34 12.09 -17.73
C HIS A 184 -13.81 11.04 -16.72
N SER A 185 -13.61 9.76 -17.03
CA SER A 185 -13.82 8.68 -16.06
C SER A 185 -12.78 8.76 -14.94
N GLY A 186 -13.16 8.39 -13.72
CA GLY A 186 -12.29 8.49 -12.57
C GLY A 186 -12.92 7.90 -11.31
N ARG A 187 -12.32 8.21 -10.17
CA ARG A 187 -12.77 7.73 -8.86
C ARG A 187 -12.66 8.80 -7.80
N PHE A 188 -13.65 8.85 -6.91
CA PHE A 188 -13.62 9.64 -5.68
C PHE A 188 -13.51 8.69 -4.49
N ILE A 189 -12.48 8.85 -3.66
CA ILE A 189 -12.19 7.94 -2.54
C ILE A 189 -12.50 8.63 -1.22
N VAL A 190 -13.39 8.04 -0.44
CA VAL A 190 -13.62 8.40 0.97
C VAL A 190 -12.78 7.46 1.83
N SER A 191 -11.72 7.99 2.42
CA SER A 191 -10.76 7.23 3.21
C SER A 191 -11.09 7.30 4.70
N SER A 192 -11.39 6.18 5.35
CA SER A 192 -11.65 6.19 6.80
C SER A 192 -10.41 6.58 7.60
N ARG A 193 -10.52 7.60 8.47
CA ARG A 193 -9.42 8.21 9.24
C ARG A 193 -9.81 8.61 10.66
N PHE A 194 -10.87 8.05 11.24
CA PHE A 194 -11.26 8.27 12.64
C PHE A 194 -10.31 7.58 13.63
N GLU A 195 -10.41 7.93 14.91
CA GLU A 195 -9.38 7.60 15.92
C GLU A 195 -9.27 6.09 16.20
N SER A 196 -10.39 5.38 16.28
CA SER A 196 -10.43 3.96 16.69
C SER A 196 -9.53 3.08 15.80
N ILE A 197 -9.56 3.28 14.49
CA ILE A 197 -8.77 2.54 13.48
C ILE A 197 -7.34 3.05 13.27
N SER A 198 -6.93 4.09 14.02
CA SER A 198 -5.59 4.71 13.88
C SER A 198 -4.58 4.18 14.90
N ARG A 199 -4.99 3.27 15.80
CA ARG A 199 -4.13 2.65 16.81
C ARG A 199 -3.40 1.44 16.20
N ILE A 200 -2.34 1.73 15.45
CA ILE A 200 -1.56 0.73 14.71
C ILE A 200 -0.52 0.09 15.64
N GLU A 201 -0.78 -1.12 16.11
CA GLU A 201 0.09 -1.87 17.03
C GLU A 201 -0.20 -3.37 17.03
N THR A 202 0.76 -4.19 17.48
CA THR A 202 0.46 -5.51 18.05
C THR A 202 -0.07 -5.34 19.48
N LYS A 203 -1.29 -5.82 19.74
CA LYS A 203 -1.92 -5.82 21.09
C LYS A 203 -1.04 -6.57 22.10
N ASP A 204 -1.04 -6.11 23.36
CA ASP A 204 -0.13 -6.61 24.40
C ASP A 204 -0.23 -8.12 24.64
N GLU A 205 -1.44 -8.67 24.59
CA GLU A 205 -1.72 -10.11 24.73
C GLU A 205 -0.90 -10.95 23.74
N LEU A 206 -0.83 -10.52 22.47
CA LEU A 206 -0.14 -11.22 21.40
C LEU A 206 1.35 -10.88 21.34
N ARG A 207 1.72 -9.66 21.71
CA ARG A 207 3.08 -9.12 21.51
C ARG A 207 4.19 -10.01 22.05
N LYS A 208 3.97 -10.66 23.20
CA LYS A 208 4.94 -11.56 23.82
C LYS A 208 5.26 -12.81 22.98
N PHE A 209 4.40 -13.16 22.02
CA PHE A 209 4.55 -14.29 21.11
C PHE A 209 5.15 -13.90 19.75
N LEU A 210 5.47 -12.62 19.51
CA LEU A 210 6.16 -12.21 18.28
C LEU A 210 7.49 -12.96 18.03
N PRO A 211 8.31 -13.31 19.03
CA PRO A 211 9.49 -14.16 18.82
C PRO A 211 9.16 -15.54 18.27
N GLU A 212 8.10 -16.18 18.79
CA GLU A 212 7.62 -17.49 18.33
C GLU A 212 7.06 -17.39 16.89
N ILE A 213 6.32 -16.32 16.58
CA ILE A 213 5.87 -16.05 15.20
C ILE A 213 7.06 -15.88 14.26
N GLY A 214 8.11 -15.17 14.70
CA GLY A 214 9.34 -14.97 13.95
C GLY A 214 10.04 -16.28 13.55
N GLU A 215 10.06 -17.27 14.44
CA GLU A 215 10.62 -18.61 14.14
C GLU A 215 9.82 -19.35 13.06
N MET A 216 8.51 -19.11 12.97
CA MET A 216 7.62 -19.79 12.04
C MET A 216 7.69 -19.27 10.59
N VAL A 217 8.37 -18.15 10.36
CA VAL A 217 8.41 -17.46 9.06
C VAL A 217 9.85 -17.18 8.62
N ASP A 218 10.02 -16.76 7.38
CA ASP A 218 11.30 -16.42 6.76
C ASP A 218 11.45 -14.93 6.51
N GLY A 219 10.32 -14.23 6.43
CA GLY A 219 10.31 -12.78 6.40
C GLY A 219 9.00 -12.20 6.88
N ALA A 220 9.02 -10.89 7.14
CA ALA A 220 7.85 -10.10 7.47
C ALA A 220 7.69 -8.94 6.50
N ILE A 221 6.44 -8.62 6.13
CA ILE A 221 6.10 -7.42 5.36
C ILE A 221 5.23 -6.52 6.23
N LEU A 222 5.74 -5.33 6.55
CA LEU A 222 5.13 -4.38 7.47
C LEU A 222 4.67 -3.11 6.73
N SER A 223 3.46 -2.66 7.02
CA SER A 223 2.91 -1.40 6.53
C SER A 223 1.78 -0.92 7.44
N GLY A 224 1.14 0.20 7.09
CA GLY A 224 0.02 0.77 7.84
C GLY A 224 0.40 1.91 8.77
N TYR A 225 1.68 2.25 8.90
CA TYR A 225 2.18 3.36 9.71
C TYR A 225 1.60 4.73 9.29
N GLN A 226 1.20 4.86 8.03
CA GLN A 226 0.45 6.02 7.51
C GLN A 226 -0.93 6.23 8.16
N GLY A 227 -1.43 5.22 8.89
CA GLY A 227 -2.66 5.30 9.66
C GLY A 227 -2.49 5.89 11.06
N ILE A 228 -1.26 6.07 11.56
CA ILE A 228 -0.99 6.63 12.88
C ILE A 228 -1.41 8.11 12.93
N ARG A 229 -1.94 8.56 14.07
CA ARG A 229 -2.21 9.98 14.34
C ARG A 229 -1.08 10.60 15.16
N LEU A 230 -0.89 11.91 15.02
CA LEU A 230 0.08 12.64 15.85
C LEU A 230 -0.30 12.63 17.34
N GLN A 231 -1.60 12.72 17.64
CA GLN A 231 -2.16 12.76 18.98
C GLN A 231 -3.47 11.94 19.04
N TYR A 232 -3.74 11.40 20.22
CA TYR A 232 -4.92 10.60 20.54
C TYR A 232 -5.64 11.19 21.75
N SER A 233 -6.95 10.94 21.87
CA SER A 233 -7.80 11.46 22.95
C SER A 233 -7.43 10.91 24.33
N ASP A 234 -6.79 9.75 24.41
CA ASP A 234 -6.27 9.14 25.65
C ASP A 234 -4.86 9.65 26.03
N GLY A 235 -4.39 10.74 25.39
CA GLY A 235 -3.09 11.36 25.68
C GLY A 235 -1.88 10.65 25.05
N LYS A 236 -2.09 9.54 24.34
CA LYS A 236 -1.03 8.90 23.54
C LYS A 236 -0.70 9.75 22.32
N ASP A 237 0.48 9.50 21.75
CA ASP A 237 0.98 10.21 20.57
C ASP A 237 1.56 9.23 19.54
N ALA A 238 1.94 9.74 18.37
CA ALA A 238 2.61 8.92 17.35
C ALA A 238 3.86 8.20 17.89
N ASN A 239 4.61 8.83 18.81
CA ASN A 239 5.82 8.22 19.35
C ASN A 239 5.53 6.98 20.19
N TYR A 240 4.41 6.94 20.92
CA TYR A 240 3.96 5.74 21.64
C TYR A 240 3.86 4.54 20.69
N TYR A 241 3.12 4.69 19.60
CA TYR A 241 2.91 3.63 18.60
C TYR A 241 4.21 3.28 17.86
N LEU A 242 5.05 4.27 17.53
CA LEU A 242 6.34 4.01 16.89
C LEU A 242 7.35 3.32 17.80
N ARG A 243 7.36 3.58 19.11
CA ARG A 243 8.18 2.81 20.06
C ARG A 243 7.74 1.35 20.08
N ARG A 244 6.43 1.11 20.04
CA ARG A 244 5.84 -0.23 20.02
C ARG A 244 6.14 -0.97 18.72
N ALA A 245 6.07 -0.32 17.56
CA ALA A 245 6.45 -0.90 16.27
C ALA A 245 7.94 -1.27 16.22
N LYS A 246 8.84 -0.41 16.74
CA LYS A 246 10.27 -0.74 16.87
C LYS A 246 10.50 -1.98 17.73
N GLU A 247 9.72 -2.14 18.79
CA GLU A 247 9.79 -3.32 19.63
C GLU A 247 9.27 -4.56 18.90
N ASP A 248 8.17 -4.45 18.16
CA ASP A 248 7.62 -5.55 17.37
C ASP A 248 8.66 -6.06 16.33
N ILE A 249 9.39 -5.15 15.66
CA ILE A 249 10.48 -5.47 14.74
C ILE A 249 11.60 -6.26 15.43
N ARG A 250 12.02 -5.84 16.64
CA ARG A 250 13.04 -6.56 17.40
C ARG A 250 12.56 -7.94 17.86
N LEU A 251 11.33 -8.03 18.33
CA LEU A 251 10.75 -9.26 18.82
C LEU A 251 10.60 -10.29 17.69
N LEU A 252 10.15 -9.88 16.50
CA LEU A 252 10.07 -10.75 15.32
C LEU A 252 11.43 -11.34 14.92
N LYS A 253 12.53 -10.60 15.10
CA LYS A 253 13.89 -11.06 14.81
C LYS A 253 14.57 -11.80 15.97
N LYS A 254 13.93 -11.89 17.14
CA LYS A 254 14.60 -12.25 18.40
C LYS A 254 15.19 -13.65 18.40
N ASN A 255 14.45 -14.63 17.90
CA ASN A 255 14.87 -16.04 17.94
C ASN A 255 15.39 -16.54 16.58
N LYS A 256 14.98 -15.89 15.49
CA LYS A 256 15.43 -16.13 14.12
C LYS A 256 15.59 -14.78 13.43
N ASP A 257 16.74 -14.54 12.81
CA ASP A 257 17.01 -13.31 12.06
C ASP A 257 16.28 -13.32 10.71
N ILE A 258 14.95 -13.17 10.75
CA ILE A 258 14.12 -13.03 9.56
C ILE A 258 14.35 -11.68 8.89
N LYS A 259 14.19 -11.60 7.57
CA LYS A 259 14.21 -10.30 6.88
C LYS A 259 12.87 -9.59 7.01
N ILE A 260 12.91 -8.28 7.15
CA ILE A 260 11.73 -7.43 7.29
C ILE A 260 11.71 -6.41 6.16
N HIS A 261 10.61 -6.41 5.41
CA HIS A 261 10.30 -5.42 4.40
C HIS A 261 9.27 -4.43 4.92
N VAL A 262 9.46 -3.14 4.65
CA VAL A 262 8.45 -2.11 4.88
C VAL A 262 7.94 -1.59 3.56
N GLU A 263 6.65 -1.81 3.30
CA GLU A 263 5.99 -1.16 2.17
C GLU A 263 5.53 0.22 2.62
N PHE A 264 6.22 1.25 2.11
CA PHE A 264 5.90 2.62 2.42
C PHE A 264 4.62 3.05 1.72
N ALA A 265 4.05 4.13 2.23
CA ALA A 265 2.83 4.71 1.67
C ALA A 265 2.87 6.21 1.88
N SER A 266 2.17 6.94 1.02
CA SER A 266 2.03 8.39 1.14
C SER A 266 1.48 8.82 2.51
N ILE A 267 2.34 9.44 3.32
CA ILE A 267 1.98 10.11 4.58
C ILE A 267 1.90 11.61 4.31
N GLN A 268 0.70 12.19 4.35
CA GLN A 268 0.50 13.61 4.04
C GLN A 268 1.12 14.54 5.10
N ASP A 269 0.97 14.20 6.37
CA ASP A 269 1.56 14.99 7.46
C ASP A 269 3.09 14.83 7.48
N ARG A 270 3.80 15.93 7.20
CA ARG A 270 5.26 15.97 7.14
C ARG A 270 5.93 15.60 8.48
N ARG A 271 5.32 15.94 9.62
CA ARG A 271 5.86 15.62 10.96
C ARG A 271 5.73 14.12 11.23
N LEU A 272 4.57 13.53 10.94
CA LEU A 272 4.36 12.09 11.06
C LEU A 272 5.29 11.33 10.11
N ARG A 273 5.39 11.77 8.85
CA ARG A 273 6.29 11.17 7.86
C ARG A 273 7.72 11.10 8.37
N LYS A 274 8.25 12.23 8.85
CA LYS A 274 9.59 12.29 9.45
C LYS A 274 9.74 11.32 10.64
N LYS A 275 8.73 11.23 11.51
CA LYS A 275 8.74 10.30 12.64
C LYS A 275 8.78 8.83 12.17
N VAL A 276 7.96 8.44 11.19
CA VAL A 276 7.92 7.08 10.65
C VAL A 276 9.26 6.71 10.02
N VAL A 277 9.76 7.54 9.10
CA VAL A 277 11.04 7.33 8.41
C VAL A 277 12.17 7.11 9.42
N ASN A 278 12.34 8.03 10.38
CA ASN A 278 13.45 7.98 11.34
C ASN A 278 13.33 6.87 12.39
N ASN A 279 12.14 6.33 12.64
CA ASN A 279 11.96 5.28 13.66
C ASN A 279 11.91 3.88 13.06
N ILE A 280 11.42 3.72 11.84
CA ILE A 280 11.11 2.41 11.27
C ILE A 280 12.17 1.98 10.25
N PHE A 281 12.58 2.86 9.33
CA PHE A 281 13.44 2.44 8.21
C PHE A 281 14.81 1.93 8.66
N PRO A 282 15.50 2.55 9.64
CA PRO A 282 16.79 2.03 10.14
C PRO A 282 16.71 0.70 10.88
N MET A 283 15.50 0.17 11.13
CA MET A 283 15.29 -1.07 11.88
C MET A 283 14.97 -2.26 10.98
N VAL A 284 14.80 -2.05 9.68
CA VAL A 284 14.35 -3.08 8.73
C VAL A 284 15.39 -3.33 7.64
N ASP A 285 15.23 -4.40 6.87
CA ASP A 285 16.19 -4.81 5.85
C ASP A 285 15.80 -4.23 4.50
N SER A 286 14.52 -4.28 4.14
CA SER A 286 14.02 -3.84 2.84
C SER A 286 12.96 -2.75 2.98
N VAL A 287 12.97 -1.78 2.06
CA VAL A 287 11.91 -0.76 1.97
C VAL A 287 11.43 -0.67 0.53
N GLY A 288 10.11 -0.73 0.31
CA GLY A 288 9.44 -0.51 -0.97
C GLY A 288 8.74 0.84 -1.01
N MET A 289 8.85 1.57 -2.13
CA MET A 289 8.21 2.88 -2.31
C MET A 289 8.05 3.26 -3.79
N ASP A 290 7.18 4.23 -4.06
CA ASP A 290 7.06 4.85 -5.38
C ASP A 290 8.02 6.05 -5.59
N GLU A 291 8.04 6.61 -6.81
CA GLU A 291 8.89 7.76 -7.15
C GLU A 291 8.53 9.04 -6.37
N ALA A 292 7.24 9.29 -6.11
CA ALA A 292 6.81 10.47 -5.36
C ALA A 292 7.23 10.37 -3.89
N GLU A 293 7.26 9.15 -3.36
CA GLU A 293 7.68 8.85 -2.01
C GLU A 293 9.18 9.10 -1.78
N ILE A 294 10.04 8.88 -2.79
CA ILE A 294 11.45 9.31 -2.74
C ILE A 294 11.54 10.81 -2.45
N ALA A 295 10.84 11.63 -3.23
CA ALA A 295 10.83 13.08 -3.04
C ALA A 295 10.31 13.47 -1.65
N TYR A 296 9.25 12.79 -1.19
CA TYR A 296 8.68 13.00 0.13
C TYR A 296 9.62 12.68 1.29
N ILE A 297 10.45 11.64 1.16
CA ILE A 297 11.44 11.24 2.15
C ILE A 297 12.64 12.20 2.12
N LEU A 298 13.20 12.46 0.93
CA LEU A 298 14.30 13.43 0.76
C LEU A 298 13.96 14.79 1.36
N SER A 299 12.73 15.26 1.14
CA SER A 299 12.27 16.53 1.68
C SER A 299 12.28 16.58 3.22
N VAL A 300 12.01 15.47 3.92
CA VAL A 300 12.06 15.42 5.40
C VAL A 300 13.47 15.15 5.96
N LEU A 301 14.35 14.57 5.13
CA LEU A 301 15.78 14.41 5.42
C LEU A 301 16.58 15.70 5.17
N GLY A 302 16.00 16.69 4.46
CA GLY A 302 16.61 18.00 4.23
C GLY A 302 17.11 18.24 2.81
N TYR A 303 16.88 17.30 1.89
CA TYR A 303 17.28 17.38 0.48
C TYR A 303 16.15 17.95 -0.40
N SER A 304 15.69 19.16 -0.06
CA SER A 304 14.52 19.78 -0.71
C SER A 304 14.72 20.03 -2.21
N ASP A 305 15.89 20.51 -2.64
CA ASP A 305 16.15 20.80 -4.06
C ASP A 305 16.08 19.55 -4.94
N LEU A 306 16.59 18.41 -4.44
CA LEU A 306 16.51 17.13 -5.15
C LEU A 306 15.07 16.60 -5.14
N ALA A 307 14.36 16.72 -4.02
CA ALA A 307 12.95 16.34 -3.93
C ALA A 307 12.10 17.10 -4.97
N ASP A 308 12.30 18.42 -5.09
CA ASP A 308 11.57 19.26 -6.05
C ASP A 308 11.89 18.87 -7.49
N ARG A 309 13.16 18.57 -7.80
CA ARG A 309 13.55 18.06 -9.13
C ARG A 309 12.89 16.73 -9.49
N ILE A 310 12.84 15.78 -8.56
CA ILE A 310 12.17 14.49 -8.78
C ILE A 310 10.68 14.73 -9.06
N PHE A 311 10.04 15.58 -8.25
CA PHE A 311 8.63 15.90 -8.39
C PHE A 311 8.31 16.62 -9.71
N MET A 312 9.19 17.49 -10.19
CA MET A 312 8.99 18.27 -11.42
C MET A 312 9.35 17.54 -12.70
N TYR A 313 10.39 16.69 -12.68
CA TYR A 313 11.02 16.19 -13.90
C TYR A 313 11.04 14.68 -14.03
N ASN A 314 10.81 13.91 -12.96
CA ASN A 314 10.78 12.44 -12.97
C ASN A 314 11.98 11.80 -13.70
N ARG A 315 13.19 12.32 -13.46
CA ARG A 315 14.42 11.85 -14.11
C ARG A 315 14.94 10.61 -13.39
N ILE A 316 15.25 9.55 -14.15
CA ILE A 316 15.87 8.33 -13.63
C ILE A 316 17.16 8.63 -12.84
N GLU A 317 17.98 9.57 -13.33
CA GLU A 317 19.20 10.02 -12.64
C GLU A 317 18.90 10.56 -11.23
N ASP A 318 17.83 11.35 -11.09
CA ASP A 318 17.47 12.00 -9.82
C ASP A 318 16.84 10.99 -8.86
N ALA A 319 16.07 10.03 -9.38
CA ALA A 319 15.53 8.92 -8.60
C ALA A 319 16.64 7.99 -8.07
N ILE A 320 17.66 7.67 -8.88
CA ILE A 320 18.82 6.88 -8.44
C ILE A 320 19.60 7.64 -7.35
N LEU A 321 19.91 8.91 -7.58
CA LEU A 321 20.60 9.75 -6.59
C LEU A 321 19.81 9.84 -5.29
N GLY A 322 18.50 10.08 -5.39
CA GLY A 322 17.60 10.15 -4.25
C GLY A 322 17.58 8.85 -3.46
N GLY A 323 17.45 7.71 -4.14
CA GLY A 323 17.45 6.40 -3.50
C GLY A 323 18.78 6.05 -2.83
N MET A 324 19.92 6.40 -3.42
CA MET A 324 21.24 6.23 -2.77
C MET A 324 21.35 7.06 -1.48
N ILE A 325 20.92 8.33 -1.52
CA ILE A 325 20.91 9.20 -0.33
C ILE A 325 20.03 8.63 0.77
N ILE A 326 18.84 8.14 0.42
CA ILE A 326 17.93 7.51 1.40
C ILE A 326 18.56 6.27 2.02
N LEU A 327 19.20 5.42 1.21
CA LEU A 327 19.88 4.21 1.69
C LEU A 327 21.05 4.56 2.62
N ASP A 328 21.83 5.59 2.31
CA ASP A 328 22.94 6.04 3.14
C ASP A 328 22.47 6.64 4.48
N GLU A 329 21.49 7.55 4.45
CA GLU A 329 21.00 8.26 5.63
C GLU A 329 20.30 7.33 6.64
N LEU A 330 19.67 6.27 6.14
CA LEU A 330 18.82 5.38 6.94
C LEU A 330 19.42 3.98 7.11
N ASN A 331 20.44 3.62 6.32
CA ASN A 331 21.30 2.45 6.47
C ASN A 331 20.56 1.11 6.65
N PHE A 332 19.52 0.88 5.84
CA PHE A 332 18.88 -0.43 5.66
C PHE A 332 19.49 -1.17 4.46
N GLU A 333 19.20 -2.46 4.29
CA GLU A 333 19.94 -3.36 3.37
C GLU A 333 19.63 -3.11 1.88
N ILE A 334 18.36 -2.86 1.53
CA ILE A 334 17.91 -2.77 0.14
C ILE A 334 16.69 -1.87 -0.04
N LEU A 335 16.79 -0.91 -0.96
CA LEU A 335 15.70 -0.03 -1.39
C LEU A 335 15.10 -0.52 -2.70
N GLN A 336 13.81 -0.82 -2.70
CA GLN A 336 12.99 -1.10 -3.88
C GLN A 336 12.20 0.16 -4.27
N VAL A 337 12.32 0.57 -5.52
CA VAL A 337 11.51 1.66 -6.10
C VAL A 337 10.69 1.12 -7.24
N HIS A 338 9.38 1.36 -7.22
CA HIS A 338 8.49 1.04 -8.33
C HIS A 338 7.90 2.30 -8.97
N THR A 339 8.03 2.40 -10.28
CA THR A 339 7.36 3.42 -11.08
C THR A 339 6.44 2.75 -12.10
N ILE A 340 5.67 3.53 -12.84
CA ILE A 340 4.84 2.97 -13.92
C ILE A 340 5.70 2.32 -15.04
N TYR A 341 6.93 2.80 -15.28
CA TYR A 341 7.75 2.39 -16.43
C TYR A 341 8.95 1.50 -16.07
N TYR A 342 9.45 1.57 -14.85
CA TYR A 342 10.58 0.77 -14.40
C TYR A 342 10.52 0.45 -12.91
N LEU A 343 11.15 -0.64 -12.54
CA LEU A 343 11.48 -1.02 -11.17
C LEU A 343 12.97 -0.86 -10.94
N MET A 344 13.36 -0.53 -9.72
CA MET A 344 14.76 -0.35 -9.36
C MET A 344 15.05 -0.97 -7.99
N TYR A 345 16.24 -1.54 -7.86
CA TYR A 345 16.85 -1.83 -6.58
C TYR A 345 18.13 -1.03 -6.40
N ILE A 346 18.36 -0.57 -5.17
CA ILE A 346 19.62 0.01 -4.71
C ILE A 346 20.01 -0.71 -3.43
N THR A 347 21.22 -1.26 -3.41
CA THR A 347 21.79 -1.93 -2.23
C THR A 347 23.17 -1.37 -1.93
N HIS A 348 23.69 -1.64 -0.73
CA HIS A 348 25.12 -1.54 -0.47
C HIS A 348 25.92 -2.51 -1.35
N ARG A 349 27.20 -2.20 -1.62
CA ARG A 349 28.08 -3.01 -2.48
C ARG A 349 28.26 -4.44 -1.96
N ASP A 350 28.24 -4.63 -0.65
CA ASP A 350 28.45 -5.90 0.04
C ASP A 350 27.20 -6.78 0.14
N ASN A 351 26.06 -6.33 -0.42
CA ASN A 351 24.88 -7.18 -0.52
C ASN A 351 25.24 -8.53 -1.16
N PRO A 352 24.79 -9.68 -0.62
CA PRO A 352 25.23 -10.99 -1.09
C PRO A 352 24.76 -11.32 -2.51
N LEU A 353 23.64 -10.74 -2.97
CA LEU A 353 23.11 -11.04 -4.30
C LEU A 353 23.89 -10.30 -5.40
N SER A 354 24.10 -10.98 -6.51
CA SER A 354 24.62 -10.37 -7.74
C SER A 354 23.60 -9.43 -8.39
N GLU A 355 24.06 -8.51 -9.25
CA GLU A 355 23.15 -7.66 -10.03
C GLU A 355 22.18 -8.48 -10.89
N GLU A 356 22.60 -9.64 -11.40
CA GLU A 356 21.73 -10.54 -12.15
C GLU A 356 20.61 -11.13 -11.29
N GLU A 357 20.91 -11.55 -10.06
CA GLU A 357 19.92 -12.04 -9.10
C GLU A 357 18.95 -10.92 -8.68
N LEU A 358 19.45 -9.71 -8.45
CA LEU A 358 18.61 -8.54 -8.15
C LEU A 358 17.68 -8.21 -9.34
N MET A 359 18.17 -8.26 -10.58
CA MET A 359 17.32 -8.07 -11.77
C MET A 359 16.26 -9.17 -11.92
N ARG A 360 16.60 -10.43 -11.64
CA ARG A 360 15.63 -11.54 -11.65
C ARG A 360 14.54 -11.35 -10.60
N SER A 361 14.89 -10.80 -9.43
CA SER A 361 13.93 -10.44 -8.40
C SER A 361 12.98 -9.33 -8.86
N LEU A 362 13.50 -8.26 -9.48
CA LEU A 362 12.68 -7.21 -10.09
C LEU A 362 11.77 -7.74 -11.21
N ASP A 363 12.27 -8.60 -12.10
CA ASP A 363 11.46 -9.20 -13.18
C ASP A 363 10.29 -10.02 -12.60
N PHE A 364 10.53 -10.79 -11.53
CA PHE A 364 9.46 -11.51 -10.86
C PHE A 364 8.39 -10.59 -10.29
N GLY A 365 8.77 -9.46 -9.66
CA GLY A 365 7.84 -8.45 -9.18
C GLY A 365 6.96 -7.85 -10.27
N THR A 366 7.55 -7.47 -11.41
CA THR A 366 6.78 -6.92 -12.55
C THR A 366 5.89 -7.96 -13.22
N ILE A 367 6.32 -9.24 -13.28
CA ILE A 367 5.46 -10.35 -13.76
C ILE A 367 4.22 -10.48 -12.88
N LEU A 368 4.35 -10.47 -11.55
CA LEU A 368 3.20 -10.57 -10.65
C LEU A 368 2.24 -9.38 -10.80
N ALA A 369 2.78 -8.17 -10.90
CA ALA A 369 1.97 -6.98 -11.15
C ALA A 369 1.21 -7.07 -12.47
N ALA A 370 1.87 -7.51 -13.55
CA ALA A 370 1.24 -7.68 -14.85
C ALA A 370 0.14 -8.77 -14.82
N THR A 371 0.39 -9.90 -14.16
CA THR A 371 -0.62 -10.94 -13.93
C THR A 371 -1.84 -10.35 -13.22
N ARG A 372 -1.64 -9.68 -12.08
CA ARG A 372 -2.75 -9.11 -11.31
C ARG A 372 -3.48 -7.99 -12.06
N ALA A 373 -2.76 -7.15 -12.78
CA ALA A 373 -3.36 -6.11 -13.61
C ALA A 373 -4.24 -6.72 -14.72
N SER A 374 -3.85 -7.87 -15.26
CA SER A 374 -4.59 -8.56 -16.33
C SER A 374 -5.80 -9.34 -15.81
N LEU A 375 -5.70 -9.96 -14.64
CA LEU A 375 -6.71 -10.88 -14.10
C LEU A 375 -7.58 -10.24 -12.99
N GLY A 376 -7.17 -9.11 -12.45
CA GLY A 376 -7.75 -8.47 -11.26
C GLY A 376 -7.21 -9.03 -9.94
N ASP A 377 -6.87 -10.33 -9.90
CA ASP A 377 -6.32 -11.03 -8.74
C ASP A 377 -5.44 -12.22 -9.16
N ILE A 378 -4.63 -12.74 -8.24
CA ILE A 378 -3.80 -13.95 -8.43
C ILE A 378 -4.41 -15.07 -7.58
N ASN A 379 -4.85 -16.16 -8.21
CA ASN A 379 -5.56 -17.25 -7.51
C ASN A 379 -4.87 -18.60 -7.68
N ASP A 380 -4.01 -18.75 -8.69
CA ASP A 380 -3.21 -19.94 -8.89
C ASP A 380 -1.76 -19.57 -9.26
N PRO A 381 -0.74 -20.31 -8.80
CA PRO A 381 0.65 -20.05 -9.18
C PRO A 381 0.91 -20.08 -10.69
N ARG A 382 0.07 -20.76 -11.47
CA ARG A 382 0.17 -20.80 -12.93
C ARG A 382 -0.26 -19.49 -13.60
N ASP A 383 -0.97 -18.61 -12.89
CA ASP A 383 -1.40 -17.30 -13.38
C ASP A 383 -0.21 -16.40 -13.74
N VAL A 384 0.98 -16.66 -13.17
CA VAL A 384 2.21 -15.94 -13.53
C VAL A 384 2.53 -16.02 -15.03
N LYS A 385 2.04 -17.06 -15.73
CA LYS A 385 2.19 -17.18 -17.19
C LYS A 385 1.50 -16.05 -17.95
N VAL A 386 0.42 -15.49 -17.40
CA VAL A 386 -0.28 -14.32 -17.97
C VAL A 386 0.61 -13.08 -17.90
N GLY A 387 1.23 -12.82 -16.75
CA GLY A 387 2.18 -11.71 -16.62
C GLY A 387 3.44 -11.89 -17.46
N MET A 388 3.92 -13.14 -17.61
CA MET A 388 5.07 -13.44 -18.47
C MET A 388 4.82 -13.17 -19.96
N SER A 389 3.57 -13.30 -20.43
CA SER A 389 3.22 -13.01 -21.83
C SER A 389 3.07 -11.52 -22.12
N VAL A 390 2.96 -10.67 -21.08
CA VAL A 390 2.96 -9.21 -21.23
C VAL A 390 4.39 -8.77 -21.52
N PRO A 391 4.66 -8.13 -22.67
CA PRO A 391 6.00 -7.65 -22.98
C PRO A 391 6.42 -6.54 -22.02
N TYR A 392 7.73 -6.30 -21.92
CA TYR A 392 8.21 -5.07 -21.32
C TYR A 392 7.67 -3.85 -22.08
N ASN A 393 7.44 -2.75 -21.37
CA ASN A 393 6.86 -1.55 -21.96
C ASN A 393 7.74 -0.94 -23.06
N GLU A 394 7.12 -0.11 -23.88
CA GLU A 394 7.72 0.55 -25.05
C GLU A 394 8.90 1.49 -24.73
N ARG A 395 9.09 1.84 -23.44
CA ARG A 395 10.20 2.71 -22.99
C ARG A 395 11.44 1.95 -22.57
N SER A 396 11.48 0.63 -22.75
CA SER A 396 12.60 -0.23 -22.31
C SER A 396 13.98 0.27 -22.77
N GLU A 397 14.14 0.58 -24.06
CA GLU A 397 15.41 1.10 -24.59
C GLU A 397 15.75 2.50 -24.05
N TYR A 398 14.74 3.35 -23.87
CA TYR A 398 14.93 4.68 -23.28
C TYR A 398 15.39 4.58 -21.82
N ILE A 399 14.76 3.70 -21.03
CA ILE A 399 15.13 3.45 -19.63
C ILE A 399 16.57 2.97 -19.55
N LYS A 400 16.96 2.00 -20.38
CA LYS A 400 18.32 1.48 -20.45
C LYS A 400 19.34 2.57 -20.78
N LEU A 401 19.07 3.39 -21.79
CA LEU A 401 19.95 4.49 -22.19
C LEU A 401 20.11 5.53 -21.06
N ARG A 402 18.99 5.95 -20.45
CA ARG A 402 19.01 6.91 -19.33
C ARG A 402 19.70 6.35 -18.09
N PHE A 403 19.56 5.05 -17.83
CA PHE A 403 20.27 4.39 -16.74
C PHE A 403 21.79 4.39 -16.99
N GLU A 404 22.25 4.00 -18.18
CA GLU A 404 23.68 4.05 -18.53
C GLU A 404 24.26 5.47 -18.44
N GLU A 405 23.50 6.49 -18.84
CA GLU A 405 23.90 7.89 -18.66
C GLU A 405 24.00 8.28 -17.19
N ALA A 406 23.04 7.87 -16.35
CA ALA A 406 23.07 8.12 -14.92
C ALA A 406 24.29 7.44 -14.26
N LYS A 407 24.62 6.20 -14.64
CA LYS A 407 25.80 5.48 -14.12
C LYS A 407 27.12 6.21 -14.40
N ARG A 408 27.21 6.96 -15.52
CA ARG A 408 28.40 7.76 -15.86
C ARG A 408 28.50 9.06 -15.08
N LYS A 409 27.38 9.61 -14.62
CA LYS A 409 27.30 10.89 -13.91
C LYS A 409 27.34 10.73 -12.39
N LEU A 410 26.83 9.60 -11.89
CA LEU A 410 26.69 9.34 -10.46
C LEU A 410 27.83 8.45 -9.95
N ARG A 411 28.23 8.67 -8.69
CA ARG A 411 29.25 7.85 -8.03
C ARG A 411 28.61 6.57 -7.47
N LEU A 412 28.50 5.55 -8.31
CA LEU A 412 27.85 4.28 -7.94
C LEU A 412 28.75 3.28 -7.22
N LYS A 413 30.02 3.62 -7.00
CA LYS A 413 31.02 2.66 -6.53
C LYS A 413 30.47 1.88 -5.33
N GLU A 414 29.94 2.53 -4.31
CA GLU A 414 29.52 1.92 -3.03
C GLU A 414 28.18 1.15 -3.09
N TYR A 415 27.56 1.02 -4.27
CA TYR A 415 26.24 0.43 -4.42
C TYR A 415 26.20 -0.64 -5.51
N LYS A 416 25.20 -1.51 -5.43
CA LYS A 416 24.66 -2.21 -6.61
C LYS A 416 23.35 -1.52 -6.95
N VAL A 417 23.21 -1.11 -8.21
CA VAL A 417 21.98 -0.48 -8.71
C VAL A 417 21.54 -1.26 -9.93
N VAL A 418 20.29 -1.72 -9.92
CA VAL A 418 19.71 -2.43 -11.06
C VAL A 418 18.34 -1.86 -11.40
N ILE A 419 18.01 -1.83 -12.69
CA ILE A 419 16.73 -1.32 -13.22
C ILE A 419 16.17 -2.31 -14.23
N VAL A 420 14.87 -2.62 -14.10
CA VAL A 420 14.12 -3.48 -15.03
C VAL A 420 12.87 -2.72 -15.52
N PRO A 421 12.59 -2.65 -16.82
CA PRO A 421 11.34 -2.08 -17.33
C PRO A 421 10.11 -2.84 -16.82
N THR A 422 9.00 -2.15 -16.59
CA THR A 422 7.75 -2.80 -16.19
C THR A 422 7.08 -3.52 -17.37
N ARG A 423 6.27 -4.53 -17.05
CA ARG A 423 5.37 -5.23 -17.98
C ARG A 423 4.00 -4.56 -17.88
N LEU A 424 3.80 -3.52 -18.68
CA LEU A 424 2.65 -2.63 -18.56
C LEU A 424 1.44 -3.18 -19.34
N VAL A 425 0.36 -3.48 -18.62
CA VAL A 425 -0.90 -3.94 -19.22
C VAL A 425 -1.67 -2.73 -19.77
N PRO A 426 -1.99 -2.68 -21.08
CA PRO A 426 -2.65 -1.50 -21.66
C PRO A 426 -4.06 -1.23 -21.13
N ASN A 427 -4.83 -2.30 -20.89
CA ASN A 427 -6.21 -2.24 -20.39
C ASN A 427 -6.33 -3.10 -19.12
N PRO A 428 -5.85 -2.61 -17.97
CA PRO A 428 -5.86 -3.41 -16.74
C PRO A 428 -7.28 -3.54 -16.18
N VAL A 429 -7.63 -4.73 -15.67
CA VAL A 429 -8.88 -4.99 -14.94
C VAL A 429 -8.89 -4.22 -13.61
N SER A 430 -7.73 -4.09 -12.96
CA SER A 430 -7.56 -3.32 -11.73
C SER A 430 -6.16 -2.72 -11.66
N THR A 431 -6.07 -1.52 -11.08
CA THR A 431 -4.80 -0.83 -10.80
C THR A 431 -4.49 -0.70 -9.31
N VAL A 432 -5.41 -1.13 -8.44
CA VAL A 432 -5.26 -0.99 -7.00
C VAL A 432 -4.37 -2.08 -6.42
N GLY A 433 -3.38 -1.68 -5.63
CA GLY A 433 -2.42 -2.57 -4.95
C GLY A 433 -1.33 -3.15 -5.86
N LEU A 434 -1.14 -2.63 -7.08
CA LEU A 434 -0.07 -3.10 -7.96
C LEU A 434 1.33 -2.85 -7.37
N GLY A 435 1.54 -1.72 -6.68
CA GLY A 435 2.76 -1.44 -5.91
C GLY A 435 3.01 -2.54 -4.87
N ASP A 436 2.03 -2.78 -3.99
CA ASP A 436 2.07 -3.88 -3.00
C ASP A 436 2.40 -5.25 -3.64
N THR A 437 1.90 -5.49 -4.86
CA THR A 437 2.13 -6.75 -5.60
C THR A 437 3.58 -6.86 -6.10
N ILE A 438 4.13 -5.76 -6.61
CA ILE A 438 5.53 -5.66 -7.00
C ILE A 438 6.42 -5.87 -5.78
N SER A 439 6.21 -5.10 -4.71
CA SER A 439 7.00 -5.19 -3.48
C SER A 439 6.95 -6.59 -2.88
N THR A 440 5.78 -7.24 -2.90
CA THR A 440 5.64 -8.65 -2.49
C THR A 440 6.50 -9.57 -3.37
N GLY A 441 6.37 -9.51 -4.69
CA GLY A 441 7.12 -10.39 -5.59
C GLY A 441 8.63 -10.20 -5.48
N THR A 442 9.06 -8.93 -5.48
CA THR A 442 10.48 -8.59 -5.35
C THR A 442 11.04 -9.04 -4.00
N PHE A 443 10.33 -8.83 -2.88
CA PHE A 443 10.80 -9.28 -1.57
C PHE A 443 10.82 -10.81 -1.42
N LEU A 444 9.82 -11.54 -1.91
CA LEU A 444 9.80 -13.00 -1.86
C LEU A 444 10.95 -13.62 -2.65
N SER A 445 11.14 -13.16 -3.88
CA SER A 445 12.23 -13.63 -4.73
C SER A 445 13.59 -13.27 -4.14
N TYR A 446 13.71 -12.09 -3.51
CA TYR A 446 14.90 -11.69 -2.76
C TYR A 446 15.22 -12.70 -1.63
N LEU A 447 14.23 -13.04 -0.81
CA LEU A 447 14.39 -14.05 0.26
C LEU A 447 14.81 -15.43 -0.27
N SER A 448 14.16 -15.90 -1.34
CA SER A 448 14.49 -17.19 -1.96
C SER A 448 15.91 -17.21 -2.53
N LEU A 449 16.37 -16.09 -3.10
CA LEU A 449 17.73 -15.97 -3.62
C LEU A 449 18.75 -15.90 -2.49
N LEU A 450 18.48 -15.17 -1.41
CA LEU A 450 19.37 -15.09 -0.24
C LEU A 450 19.67 -16.47 0.37
N ARG A 451 18.67 -17.36 0.41
CA ARG A 451 18.84 -18.75 0.90
C ARG A 451 19.88 -19.56 0.13
N ARG A 452 20.29 -19.12 -1.06
CA ARG A 452 21.34 -19.79 -1.86
C ARG A 452 22.76 -19.37 -1.43
N HIS A 453 22.86 -18.32 -0.63
CA HIS A 453 24.11 -17.74 -0.12
C HIS A 453 24.28 -17.92 1.40
N GLN A 454 23.36 -18.64 2.04
CA GLN A 454 23.39 -19.09 3.44
C GLN A 454 23.68 -20.58 3.48
#